data_AF-A0A1B6L523-F1
#
_entry.id   AF-A0A1B6L523-F1
#
_cell.length_a   1.000
_cell.length_b   1.000
_cell.length_c   1.000
_cell.angle_alpha   90.00
_cell.angle_beta   90.00
_cell.angle_gamma   90.00
#
_symmetry.space_group_name_H-M   'P 1'
#
loop_
_entity.id
_entity.type
_entity.pdbx_description
1 polymer ?
#
loop_
_entity_poly.entity_id
_entity_poly.type
_entity_poly.pdbx_seq_one_letter_code
_entity_poly.pdbx_strand_id
1 'polypeptide(L)'
;VAKPRGSDAGQRSGSCKDRNRRKESVMSTAATMRVLNVLRHWVSKHSQDFEQDQRLKNLTIEYLDDIIYSPNLLPAEHKAASQLLRLITKEDPESSKVDLDLLLAPPMFPSKESIETLSALEIAEQMTYLDHQIFVAIRSEEFLGQAWMKTDKATKAPHIILMTRRFNEVSQLVVSEIVRRSNINARINAIEKWAAVADISRCLHNFNGVLQVCAAFTNSSVFRLKKTWEKVSKTTKQTIEKL
;
A
#
# COMPACT_ATOMS: atom_id res chain seq x y z
N VAL A 1 -88.04 -29.38 -2.84
CA VAL A 1 -87.43 -28.05 -3.09
C VAL A 1 -85.96 -28.11 -2.71
N ALA A 2 -85.09 -27.75 -3.65
CA ALA A 2 -83.64 -28.00 -3.64
C ALA A 2 -82.81 -26.90 -2.93
N LYS A 3 -81.64 -27.27 -2.39
CA LYS A 3 -80.33 -26.58 -2.60
C LYS A 3 -79.16 -27.36 -1.97
N PRO A 4 -77.94 -27.34 -2.57
CA PRO A 4 -76.85 -28.24 -2.23
C PRO A 4 -75.85 -27.67 -1.20
N ARG A 5 -75.16 -28.56 -0.49
CA ARG A 5 -74.00 -28.24 0.36
C ARG A 5 -72.81 -27.87 -0.52
N GLY A 6 -72.39 -26.60 -0.46
CA GLY A 6 -71.15 -26.12 -1.07
C GLY A 6 -69.93 -26.63 -0.30
N SER A 7 -69.06 -27.31 -1.02
CA SER A 7 -67.72 -27.75 -0.65
C SER A 7 -66.77 -26.57 -0.54
N ASP A 8 -66.23 -26.32 0.65
CA ASP A 8 -65.23 -25.28 0.91
C ASP A 8 -63.92 -25.93 1.41
N ALA A 9 -63.18 -26.51 0.47
CA ALA A 9 -61.88 -27.16 0.73
C ALA A 9 -60.80 -26.71 -0.27
N GLY A 10 -60.86 -25.43 -0.71
CA GLY A 10 -59.99 -24.91 -1.78
C GLY A 10 -58.95 -23.86 -1.39
N GLN A 11 -59.02 -23.21 -0.22
CA GLN A 11 -58.28 -21.94 -0.01
C GLN A 11 -57.03 -21.99 0.90
N ARG A 12 -56.68 -23.12 1.53
CA ARG A 12 -55.52 -23.17 2.44
C ARG A 12 -54.17 -23.54 1.80
N SER A 13 -54.14 -24.07 0.58
CA SER A 13 -52.88 -24.50 -0.06
C SER A 13 -52.12 -23.37 -0.79
N GLY A 14 -52.82 -22.31 -1.21
CA GLY A 14 -52.21 -21.16 -1.91
C GLY A 14 -51.42 -20.21 -0.98
N SER A 15 -51.92 -19.96 0.23
CA SER A 15 -51.32 -18.99 1.17
C SER A 15 -49.93 -19.40 1.69
N CYS A 16 -49.69 -20.71 1.85
CA CYS A 16 -48.39 -21.22 2.31
C CYS A 16 -47.34 -21.19 1.19
N LYS A 17 -47.72 -21.53 -0.05
CA LYS A 17 -46.85 -21.44 -1.22
C LYS A 17 -46.50 -20.00 -1.58
N ASP A 18 -47.44 -19.06 -1.48
CA ASP A 18 -47.17 -17.63 -1.70
C ASP A 18 -46.29 -17.01 -0.59
N ARG A 19 -46.47 -17.41 0.68
CA ARG A 19 -45.55 -16.99 1.74
C ARG A 19 -44.15 -17.55 1.54
N ASN A 20 -44.01 -18.79 1.08
CA ASN A 20 -42.70 -19.37 0.78
C ASN A 20 -42.05 -18.72 -0.44
N ARG A 21 -42.79 -18.48 -1.53
CA ARG A 21 -42.29 -17.73 -2.69
C ARG A 21 -41.89 -16.29 -2.35
N ARG A 22 -42.66 -15.59 -1.51
CA ARG A 22 -42.29 -14.26 -1.01
C ARG A 22 -41.07 -14.31 -0.11
N LYS A 23 -40.93 -15.32 0.75
CA LYS A 23 -39.72 -15.49 1.57
C LYS A 23 -38.51 -15.85 0.72
N GLU A 24 -38.63 -16.72 -0.27
CA GLU A 24 -37.58 -17.05 -1.23
C GLU A 24 -37.19 -15.82 -2.07
N SER A 25 -38.16 -15.05 -2.57
CA SER A 25 -37.93 -13.80 -3.29
C SER A 25 -37.25 -12.76 -2.39
N VAL A 26 -37.73 -12.53 -1.16
CA VAL A 26 -37.12 -11.58 -0.22
C VAL A 26 -35.73 -12.03 0.26
N MET A 27 -35.52 -13.34 0.48
CA MET A 27 -34.21 -13.90 0.80
C MET A 27 -33.25 -13.81 -0.39
N SER A 28 -33.75 -14.01 -1.62
CA SER A 28 -33.01 -13.84 -2.88
C SER A 28 -32.63 -12.38 -3.11
N THR A 29 -33.52 -11.43 -2.83
CA THR A 29 -33.25 -9.99 -2.92
C THR A 29 -32.24 -9.55 -1.86
N ALA A 30 -32.43 -9.96 -0.61
CA ALA A 30 -31.49 -9.64 0.47
C ALA A 30 -30.11 -10.29 0.23
N ALA A 31 -30.05 -11.46 -0.40
CA ALA A 31 -28.80 -12.08 -0.84
C ALA A 31 -28.17 -11.30 -2.00
N THR A 32 -28.94 -10.96 -3.02
CA THR A 32 -28.48 -10.19 -4.19
C THR A 32 -27.89 -8.84 -3.76
N MET A 33 -28.59 -8.08 -2.92
CA MET A 33 -28.09 -6.83 -2.38
C MET A 33 -26.80 -7.01 -1.56
N ARG A 34 -26.65 -8.11 -0.81
CA ARG A 34 -25.39 -8.42 -0.11
C ARG A 34 -24.25 -8.70 -1.07
N VAL A 35 -24.50 -9.46 -2.14
CA VAL A 35 -23.50 -9.72 -3.19
C VAL A 35 -23.09 -8.42 -3.88
N LEU A 36 -24.06 -7.58 -4.28
CA LEU A 36 -23.78 -6.27 -4.87
C LEU A 36 -23.00 -5.35 -3.92
N ASN A 37 -23.27 -5.42 -2.61
CA ASN A 37 -22.50 -4.66 -1.63
C ASN A 37 -21.06 -5.17 -1.47
N VAL A 38 -20.84 -6.48 -1.53
CA VAL A 38 -19.49 -7.06 -1.55
C VAL A 38 -18.74 -6.61 -2.79
N LEU A 39 -19.35 -6.71 -3.97
CA LEU A 39 -18.76 -6.24 -5.23
C LEU A 39 -18.48 -4.74 -5.18
N ARG A 40 -19.36 -3.93 -4.58
CA ARG A 40 -19.12 -2.50 -4.36
C ARG A 40 -17.89 -2.25 -3.51
N HIS A 41 -17.76 -2.97 -2.40
CA HIS A 41 -16.59 -2.83 -1.56
C HIS A 41 -15.32 -3.26 -2.31
N TRP A 42 -15.38 -4.39 -3.01
CA TRP A 42 -14.27 -4.93 -3.78
C TRP A 42 -13.79 -3.95 -4.86
N VAL A 43 -14.68 -3.50 -5.75
CA VAL A 43 -14.35 -2.57 -6.84
C VAL A 43 -13.86 -1.21 -6.30
N SER A 44 -14.37 -0.74 -5.16
CA SER A 44 -14.01 0.58 -4.62
C SER A 44 -12.77 0.60 -3.72
N LYS A 45 -12.44 -0.52 -3.05
CA LYS A 45 -11.33 -0.61 -2.08
C LYS A 45 -10.18 -1.47 -2.56
N HIS A 46 -10.44 -2.41 -3.47
CA HIS A 46 -9.42 -3.27 -4.05
C HIS A 46 -9.56 -3.32 -5.59
N SER A 47 -9.64 -2.14 -6.23
CA SER A 47 -9.75 -2.03 -7.70
C SER A 47 -8.59 -2.69 -8.44
N GLN A 48 -7.42 -2.77 -7.80
CA GLN A 48 -6.20 -3.35 -8.35
C GLN A 48 -6.36 -4.82 -8.78
N ASP A 49 -7.24 -5.59 -8.13
CA ASP A 49 -7.49 -6.99 -8.54
C ASP A 49 -8.09 -7.04 -9.95
N PHE A 50 -8.92 -6.05 -10.30
CA PHE A 50 -9.52 -5.90 -11.62
C PHE A 50 -8.59 -5.19 -12.61
N GLU A 51 -7.65 -4.36 -12.14
CA GLU A 51 -6.60 -3.75 -12.97
C GLU A 51 -5.54 -4.79 -13.40
N GLN A 52 -5.18 -5.70 -12.50
CA GLN A 52 -4.16 -6.74 -12.74
C GLN A 52 -4.72 -7.95 -13.48
N ASP A 53 -6.01 -8.26 -13.32
CA ASP A 53 -6.68 -9.37 -14.00
C ASP A 53 -7.86 -8.88 -14.86
N GLN A 54 -7.57 -8.66 -16.15
CA GLN A 54 -8.58 -8.24 -17.12
C GLN A 54 -9.70 -9.28 -17.30
N ARG A 55 -9.41 -10.57 -17.09
CA ARG A 55 -10.42 -11.63 -17.16
C ARG A 55 -11.40 -11.50 -15.99
N LEU A 56 -10.91 -11.28 -14.78
CA LEU A 56 -11.75 -11.01 -13.60
C LEU A 56 -12.64 -9.78 -13.83
N LYS A 57 -12.06 -8.70 -14.37
CA LYS A 57 -12.79 -7.48 -14.73
C LYS A 57 -13.93 -7.77 -15.71
N ASN A 58 -13.62 -8.46 -16.81
CA ASN A 58 -14.61 -8.79 -17.84
C ASN A 58 -15.73 -9.70 -17.30
N LEU A 59 -15.40 -10.75 -16.55
CA LEU A 59 -16.39 -11.63 -15.92
C LEU A 59 -17.31 -10.87 -14.95
N THR A 60 -16.76 -9.89 -14.23
CA THR A 60 -17.54 -9.06 -13.31
C THR A 60 -18.46 -8.10 -14.07
N ILE A 61 -18.00 -7.54 -15.20
CA ILE A 61 -18.81 -6.71 -16.10
C ILE A 61 -19.97 -7.54 -16.68
N GLU A 62 -19.68 -8.70 -17.27
CA GLU A 62 -20.70 -9.61 -17.83
C GLU A 62 -21.75 -9.98 -16.78
N TYR A 63 -21.30 -10.32 -15.56
CA TYR A 63 -22.20 -10.61 -14.45
C TYR A 63 -23.10 -9.42 -14.06
N LEU A 64 -22.56 -8.19 -14.04
CA LEU A 64 -23.34 -7.00 -13.72
C LEU A 64 -24.35 -6.66 -14.83
N ASP A 65 -24.00 -6.86 -16.10
CA ASP A 65 -24.90 -6.71 -17.22
C ASP A 65 -26.06 -7.71 -17.15
N ASP A 66 -25.78 -8.99 -16.88
CA ASP A 66 -26.80 -10.03 -16.70
C ASP A 66 -27.79 -9.68 -15.57
N ILE A 67 -27.30 -9.11 -14.47
CA ILE A 67 -28.15 -8.60 -13.39
C ILE A 67 -29.02 -7.43 -13.88
N ILE A 68 -28.47 -6.48 -14.63
CA ILE A 68 -29.22 -5.31 -15.10
C ILE A 68 -30.39 -5.72 -16.01
N TYR A 69 -30.25 -6.78 -16.81
CA TYR A 69 -31.31 -7.26 -17.71
C TYR A 69 -32.29 -8.27 -17.07
N SER A 70 -32.09 -8.65 -15.80
CA SER A 70 -32.95 -9.62 -15.12
C SER A 70 -34.30 -9.02 -14.72
N PRO A 71 -35.45 -9.56 -15.18
CA PRO A 71 -36.78 -8.95 -15.00
C PRO A 71 -37.34 -9.09 -13.58
N ASN A 72 -36.71 -9.89 -12.71
CA ASN A 72 -37.24 -10.24 -11.38
C ASN A 72 -36.60 -9.44 -10.23
N LEU A 73 -35.76 -8.45 -10.53
CA LEU A 73 -35.03 -7.67 -9.53
C LEU A 73 -35.77 -6.39 -9.15
N LEU A 74 -35.48 -5.90 -7.95
CA LEU A 74 -36.01 -4.63 -7.46
C LEU A 74 -35.30 -3.44 -8.13
N PRO A 75 -35.96 -2.28 -8.25
CA PRO A 75 -35.34 -1.07 -8.79
C PRO A 75 -34.05 -0.65 -8.07
N ALA A 76 -33.94 -0.94 -6.75
CA ALA A 76 -32.75 -0.66 -5.97
C ALA A 76 -31.55 -1.53 -6.38
N GLU A 77 -31.79 -2.79 -6.75
CA GLU A 77 -30.77 -3.74 -7.20
C GLU A 77 -30.25 -3.35 -8.58
N HIS A 78 -31.16 -3.05 -9.52
CA HIS A 78 -30.79 -2.51 -10.84
C HIS A 78 -29.95 -1.24 -10.69
N LYS A 79 -30.38 -0.29 -9.86
CA LYS A 79 -29.63 0.95 -9.61
C LYS A 79 -28.25 0.66 -9.02
N ALA A 80 -28.13 -0.28 -8.09
CA ALA A 80 -26.86 -0.65 -7.50
C ALA A 80 -25.92 -1.30 -8.53
N ALA A 81 -26.43 -2.22 -9.36
CA ALA A 81 -25.67 -2.87 -10.42
C ALA A 81 -25.20 -1.88 -11.49
N SER A 82 -26.07 -1.00 -12.01
CA SER A 82 -25.68 0.02 -12.99
C SER A 82 -24.64 1.01 -12.45
N GLN A 83 -24.73 1.36 -11.16
CA GLN A 83 -23.70 2.18 -10.51
C GLN A 83 -22.36 1.46 -10.44
N LEU A 84 -22.37 0.16 -10.13
CA LEU A 84 -21.15 -0.65 -10.07
C LEU A 84 -20.52 -0.84 -11.43
N LEU A 85 -21.33 -1.11 -12.44
CA LEU A 85 -20.89 -1.20 -13.83
C LEU A 85 -20.17 0.10 -14.21
N ARG A 86 -20.79 1.25 -13.95
CA ARG A 86 -20.16 2.55 -14.21
C ARG A 86 -18.86 2.74 -13.43
N LEU A 87 -18.75 2.23 -12.20
CA LEU A 87 -17.54 2.34 -11.40
C LEU A 87 -16.40 1.47 -11.96
N ILE A 88 -16.68 0.21 -12.30
CA ILE A 88 -15.65 -0.73 -12.80
C ILE A 88 -15.21 -0.42 -14.23
N THR A 89 -16.10 0.18 -15.05
CA THR A 89 -15.76 0.60 -16.41
C THR A 89 -15.19 2.00 -16.50
N LYS A 90 -15.27 2.81 -15.42
CA LYS A 90 -14.65 4.12 -15.41
C LYS A 90 -13.13 3.93 -15.41
N GLU A 91 -12.49 4.39 -16.46
CA GLU A 91 -11.04 4.58 -16.45
C GLU A 91 -10.74 5.70 -15.47
N ASP A 92 -9.97 5.40 -14.42
CA ASP A 92 -9.46 6.47 -13.58
C ASP A 92 -8.51 7.29 -14.45
N PRO A 93 -8.73 8.61 -14.60
CA PRO A 93 -7.76 9.45 -15.29
C PRO A 93 -6.47 9.30 -14.51
N GLU A 94 -5.40 8.80 -15.14
CA GLU A 94 -4.11 8.45 -14.51
C GLU A 94 -3.71 9.48 -13.44
N SER A 95 -4.12 9.25 -12.20
CA SER A 95 -4.02 10.28 -11.17
C SER A 95 -2.65 10.12 -10.53
N SER A 96 -1.65 10.79 -11.09
CA SER A 96 -0.39 11.15 -10.44
C SER A 96 0.32 10.01 -9.68
N LYS A 97 0.24 8.77 -10.16
CA LYS A 97 1.05 7.68 -9.59
C LYS A 97 2.50 7.92 -10.02
N VAL A 98 3.37 8.22 -9.05
CA VAL A 98 4.80 8.35 -9.31
C VAL A 98 5.33 6.98 -9.70
N ASP A 99 5.96 6.90 -10.88
CA ASP A 99 6.67 5.71 -11.30
C ASP A 99 7.91 5.53 -10.42
N LEU A 100 7.84 4.57 -9.50
CA LEU A 100 8.91 4.26 -8.55
C LEU A 100 10.15 3.69 -9.24
N ASP A 101 9.98 2.96 -10.35
CA ASP A 101 11.10 2.40 -11.08
C ASP A 101 11.89 3.52 -11.78
N LEU A 102 11.18 4.49 -12.37
CA LEU A 102 11.81 5.68 -12.94
C LEU A 102 12.43 6.58 -11.85
N LEU A 103 11.75 6.77 -10.72
CA LEU A 103 12.23 7.63 -9.63
C LEU A 103 13.51 7.10 -8.98
N LEU A 104 13.61 5.78 -8.82
CA LEU A 104 14.76 5.12 -8.18
C LEU A 104 15.82 4.69 -9.18
N ALA A 105 15.61 4.93 -10.48
CA ALA A 105 16.58 4.63 -11.51
C ALA A 105 17.89 5.43 -11.25
N PRO A 106 19.06 4.80 -11.44
CA PRO A 106 20.32 5.52 -11.41
C PRO A 106 20.31 6.67 -12.43
N PRO A 107 20.89 7.84 -12.09
CA PRO A 107 20.95 8.94 -13.03
C PRO A 107 21.78 8.57 -14.26
N MET A 108 21.32 8.97 -15.46
CA MET A 108 22.01 8.68 -16.73
C MET A 108 23.41 9.32 -16.79
N PHE A 109 23.60 10.43 -16.08
CA PHE A 109 24.86 11.16 -16.01
C PHE A 109 25.30 11.29 -14.55
N PRO A 110 26.60 11.11 -14.24
CA PRO A 110 27.09 11.32 -12.89
C PRO A 110 26.79 12.74 -12.41
N SER A 111 26.19 12.87 -11.22
CA SER A 111 26.05 14.19 -10.60
C SER A 111 27.43 14.74 -10.24
N LYS A 112 27.60 16.06 -10.39
CA LYS A 112 28.77 16.78 -9.86
C LYS A 112 28.68 16.95 -8.34
N GLU A 113 27.49 16.75 -7.77
CA GLU A 113 27.24 16.87 -6.36
C GLU A 113 27.77 15.65 -5.61
N SER A 114 28.17 15.87 -4.37
CA SER A 114 28.60 14.83 -3.45
C SER A 114 27.93 15.04 -2.10
N ILE A 115 28.02 14.02 -1.25
CA ILE A 115 27.59 14.12 0.14
C ILE A 115 28.30 15.27 0.87
N GLU A 116 29.46 15.74 0.42
CA GLU A 116 30.17 16.88 1.02
C GLU A 116 29.58 18.23 0.57
N THR A 117 29.14 18.35 -0.68
CA THR A 117 28.63 19.60 -1.24
C THR A 117 27.18 19.88 -0.89
N LEU A 118 26.34 18.84 -0.77
CA LEU A 118 24.93 18.98 -0.41
C LEU A 118 24.76 19.34 1.06
N SER A 119 23.80 20.18 1.43
CA SER A 119 23.49 20.43 2.85
C SER A 119 22.85 19.20 3.51
N ALA A 120 22.91 19.12 4.84
CA ALA A 120 22.24 18.05 5.58
C ALA A 120 20.71 18.11 5.42
N LEU A 121 20.14 19.31 5.22
CA LEU A 121 18.71 19.51 4.98
C LEU A 121 18.30 18.92 3.63
N GLU A 122 18.99 19.27 2.55
CA GLU A 122 18.68 18.75 1.20
C GLU A 122 18.74 17.21 1.17
N ILE A 123 19.75 16.61 1.80
CA ILE A 123 19.86 15.15 1.89
C ILE A 123 18.65 14.57 2.64
N ALA A 124 18.29 15.14 3.80
CA ALA A 124 17.17 14.65 4.61
C ALA A 124 15.82 14.81 3.89
N GLU A 125 15.60 15.91 3.17
CA GLU A 125 14.39 16.14 2.39
C GLU A 125 14.26 15.13 1.25
N GLN A 126 15.34 14.91 0.48
CA GLN A 126 15.31 13.93 -0.62
C GLN A 126 15.18 12.49 -0.12
N MET A 127 15.86 12.13 0.97
CA MET A 127 15.67 10.83 1.62
C MET A 127 14.21 10.65 2.07
N THR A 128 13.63 11.68 2.67
CA THR A 128 12.23 11.67 3.13
C THR A 128 11.26 11.54 1.97
N TYR A 129 11.48 12.27 0.87
CA TYR A 129 10.66 12.17 -0.32
C TYR A 129 10.67 10.74 -0.89
N LEU A 130 11.86 10.17 -1.12
CA LEU A 130 12.00 8.81 -1.67
C LEU A 130 11.37 7.75 -0.75
N ASP A 131 11.69 7.80 0.54
CA ASP A 131 11.15 6.84 1.51
C ASP A 131 9.62 6.96 1.62
N HIS A 132 9.08 8.19 1.56
CA HIS A 132 7.64 8.42 1.55
C HIS A 132 6.96 7.84 0.31
N GLN A 133 7.51 8.06 -0.89
CA GLN A 133 6.95 7.52 -2.14
C GLN A 133 6.87 5.99 -2.10
N ILE A 134 7.92 5.33 -1.59
CA ILE A 134 7.90 3.86 -1.43
C ILE A 134 6.88 3.45 -0.35
N PHE A 135 6.85 4.16 0.78
CA PHE A 135 5.97 3.81 1.91
C PHE A 135 4.48 3.86 1.53
N VAL A 136 4.04 4.91 0.83
CA VAL A 136 2.64 5.06 0.44
C VAL A 136 2.22 4.09 -0.69
N ALA A 137 3.18 3.52 -1.41
CA ALA A 137 2.92 2.50 -2.41
C ALA A 137 2.68 1.10 -1.82
N ILE A 138 3.06 0.87 -0.55
CA ILE A 138 2.82 -0.41 0.12
C ILE A 138 1.32 -0.60 0.31
N ARG A 139 0.78 -1.64 -0.33
CA ARG A 139 -0.64 -1.96 -0.21
C ARG A 139 -0.93 -2.95 0.91
N SER A 140 -2.17 -2.95 1.38
CA SER A 140 -2.60 -3.80 2.51
C SER A 140 -2.44 -5.30 2.23
N GLU A 141 -2.59 -5.70 0.97
CA GLU A 141 -2.54 -7.08 0.51
C GLU A 141 -1.12 -7.65 0.64
N GLU A 142 -0.09 -6.81 0.55
CA GLU A 142 1.30 -7.21 0.72
C GLU A 142 1.59 -7.71 2.14
N PHE A 143 0.77 -7.30 3.12
CA PHE A 143 0.87 -7.77 4.49
C PHE A 143 0.15 -9.09 4.76
N LEU A 144 -0.74 -9.52 3.86
CA LEU A 144 -1.56 -10.72 4.07
C LEU A 144 -0.70 -11.99 4.05
N GLY A 145 -0.95 -12.88 5.02
CA GLY A 145 -0.24 -14.16 5.11
C GLY A 145 1.28 -14.05 5.29
N GLN A 146 1.78 -12.89 5.71
CA GLN A 146 3.20 -12.59 5.79
C GLN A 146 3.91 -12.78 4.43
N ALA A 147 3.29 -12.33 3.34
CA ALA A 147 3.76 -12.57 1.98
C ALA A 147 5.24 -12.18 1.76
N TRP A 148 5.72 -11.12 2.42
CA TRP A 148 7.12 -10.68 2.35
C TRP A 148 8.15 -11.69 2.89
N MET A 149 7.70 -12.70 3.66
CA MET A 149 8.53 -13.80 4.18
C MET A 149 8.49 -15.07 3.32
N LYS A 150 7.67 -15.10 2.27
CA LYS A 150 7.46 -16.28 1.42
C LYS A 150 8.39 -16.29 0.20
N THR A 151 8.43 -17.41 -0.53
CA THR A 151 9.28 -17.58 -1.72
C THR A 151 8.86 -16.66 -2.87
N ASP A 152 7.58 -16.32 -2.96
CA ASP A 152 6.97 -15.45 -3.97
C ASP A 152 6.85 -13.98 -3.52
N LYS A 153 7.62 -13.58 -2.50
CA LYS A 153 7.62 -12.22 -1.92
C LYS A 153 7.83 -11.10 -2.94
N ALA A 154 8.61 -11.34 -4.00
CA ALA A 154 8.87 -10.32 -5.02
C ALA A 154 7.61 -9.95 -5.81
N THR A 155 6.69 -10.89 -5.97
CA THR A 155 5.42 -10.66 -6.67
C THR A 155 4.32 -10.25 -5.70
N LYS A 156 4.26 -10.86 -4.51
CA LYS A 156 3.18 -10.62 -3.55
C LYS A 156 3.39 -9.42 -2.63
N ALA A 157 4.63 -9.03 -2.37
CA ALA A 157 4.98 -7.92 -1.47
C ALA A 157 6.10 -7.03 -2.06
N PRO A 158 5.97 -6.57 -3.32
CA PRO A 158 7.04 -5.86 -4.02
C PRO A 158 7.50 -4.59 -3.28
N HIS A 159 6.59 -3.80 -2.72
CA HIS A 159 6.93 -2.52 -2.09
C HIS A 159 7.48 -2.70 -0.67
N ILE A 160 7.03 -3.72 0.07
CA ILE A 160 7.66 -4.08 1.36
C ILE A 160 9.12 -4.49 1.12
N ILE A 161 9.37 -5.30 0.10
CA ILE A 161 10.73 -5.71 -0.28
C ILE A 161 11.54 -4.51 -0.77
N LEU A 162 10.94 -3.61 -1.55
CA LEU A 162 11.58 -2.37 -2.00
C LEU A 162 11.99 -1.48 -0.83
N MET A 163 11.10 -1.24 0.14
CA MET A 163 11.40 -0.45 1.34
C MET A 163 12.55 -1.07 2.15
N THR A 164 12.52 -2.39 2.31
CA THR A 164 13.58 -3.13 3.01
C THR A 164 14.92 -3.03 2.28
N ARG A 165 14.92 -3.17 0.95
CA ARG A 165 16.12 -3.00 0.12
C ARG A 165 16.68 -1.58 0.27
N ARG A 166 15.82 -0.58 0.11
CA ARG A 166 16.15 0.85 0.24
C ARG A 166 16.80 1.15 1.60
N PHE A 167 16.23 0.62 2.69
CA PHE A 167 16.79 0.76 4.04
C PHE A 167 18.26 0.29 4.09
N ASN A 168 18.52 -0.92 3.58
CA ASN A 168 19.85 -1.51 3.59
C ASN A 168 20.83 -0.75 2.69
N GLU A 169 20.38 -0.31 1.52
CA GLU A 169 21.19 0.47 0.58
C GLU A 169 21.61 1.82 1.17
N VAL A 170 20.69 2.55 1.82
CA VAL A 170 21.03 3.81 2.49
C VAL A 170 22.00 3.55 3.64
N SER A 171 21.70 2.59 4.51
CA SER A 171 22.59 2.29 5.64
C SER A 171 24.00 1.94 5.16
N GLN A 172 24.11 1.12 4.11
CA GLN A 172 25.39 0.76 3.51
C GLN A 172 26.08 1.92 2.80
N LEU A 173 25.34 2.84 2.17
CA LEU A 173 25.87 4.08 1.62
C LEU A 173 26.52 4.93 2.72
N VAL A 174 25.84 5.12 3.85
CA VAL A 174 26.38 5.88 4.99
C VAL A 174 27.65 5.21 5.54
N VAL A 175 27.63 3.88 5.72
CA VAL A 175 28.82 3.12 6.13
C VAL A 175 29.97 3.35 5.15
N SER A 176 29.72 3.18 3.84
CA SER A 176 30.70 3.35 2.77
C SER A 176 31.31 4.75 2.78
N GLU A 177 30.47 5.78 2.89
CA GLU A 177 30.90 7.17 3.01
C GLU A 177 31.88 7.36 4.17
N ILE A 178 31.58 6.82 5.35
CA ILE A 178 32.47 7.00 6.50
C ILE A 178 33.78 6.22 6.31
N VAL A 179 33.71 4.95 5.91
CA VAL A 179 34.90 4.08 5.92
C VAL A 179 35.84 4.31 4.73
N ARG A 180 35.35 4.85 3.60
CA ARG A 180 36.19 5.18 2.44
C ARG A 180 37.15 6.35 2.69
N ARG A 181 36.91 7.13 3.75
CA ARG A 181 37.73 8.29 4.12
C ARG A 181 38.93 7.87 4.96
N SER A 182 40.13 7.99 4.39
CA SER A 182 41.40 7.67 5.06
C SER A 182 41.77 8.67 6.16
N ASN A 183 41.49 9.96 5.94
CA ASN A 183 41.75 11.03 6.90
C ASN A 183 40.74 11.00 8.07
N ILE A 184 41.24 11.12 9.30
CA ILE A 184 40.40 11.09 10.51
C ILE A 184 39.42 12.25 10.61
N ASN A 185 39.84 13.47 10.23
CA ASN A 185 38.99 14.65 10.26
C ASN A 185 37.88 14.54 9.21
N ALA A 186 38.19 13.99 8.03
CA ALA A 186 37.18 13.73 7.01
C ALA A 186 36.11 12.72 7.51
N ARG A 187 36.51 11.68 8.24
CA ARG A 187 35.55 10.75 8.87
C ARG A 187 34.70 11.41 9.94
N ILE A 188 35.29 12.26 10.78
CA ILE A 188 34.55 13.02 11.81
C ILE A 188 33.49 13.88 11.13
N ASN A 189 33.87 14.68 10.12
CA ASN A 189 32.94 15.53 9.38
C ASN A 189 31.80 14.72 8.73
N ALA A 190 32.10 13.54 8.19
CA ALA A 190 31.07 12.67 7.62
C ALA A 190 30.09 12.16 8.69
N ILE A 191 30.59 11.72 9.85
CA ILE A 191 29.73 11.27 10.98
C ILE A 191 28.86 12.43 11.47
N GLU A 192 29.43 13.61 11.68
CA GLU A 192 28.70 14.79 12.16
C GLU A 192 27.62 15.23 11.15
N LYS A 193 27.93 15.18 9.86
CA LYS A 193 26.96 15.47 8.80
C LYS A 193 25.81 14.47 8.78
N TRP A 194 26.09 13.17 8.85
CA TRP A 194 25.04 12.15 8.88
C TRP A 194 24.21 12.19 10.16
N ALA A 195 24.80 12.55 11.31
CA ALA A 195 24.06 12.79 12.54
C ALA A 195 23.09 13.98 12.40
N ALA A 196 23.50 15.05 11.71
CA ALA A 196 22.63 16.18 11.39
C ALA A 196 21.50 15.76 10.42
N VAL A 197 21.79 14.97 9.38
CA VAL A 197 20.77 14.39 8.47
C VAL A 197 19.73 13.58 9.26
N ALA A 198 20.16 12.76 10.21
CA ALA A 198 19.27 11.96 11.04
C ALA A 198 18.40 12.84 11.98
N ASP A 199 18.97 13.86 12.63
CA ASP A 199 18.17 14.75 13.49
C ASP A 199 17.16 15.59 12.68
N ILE A 200 17.53 16.02 11.47
CA ILE A 200 16.59 16.67 10.55
C ILE A 200 15.50 15.68 10.11
N SER A 201 15.87 14.45 9.75
CA SER A 201 14.90 13.39 9.40
C SER A 201 13.91 13.13 10.54
N ARG A 202 14.36 13.15 11.79
CA ARG A 202 13.49 13.07 12.98
C ARG A 202 12.52 14.26 13.06
N CYS A 203 12.97 15.48 12.78
CA CYS A 203 12.12 16.66 12.72
C CYS A 203 11.11 16.61 11.56
N LEU A 204 11.46 15.95 10.45
CA LEU A 204 10.56 15.66 9.32
C LEU A 204 9.65 14.45 9.57
N HIS A 205 9.71 13.82 10.75
CA HIS A 205 9.00 12.59 11.09
C HIS A 205 9.35 11.39 10.19
N ASN A 206 10.49 11.42 9.51
CA ASN A 206 11.03 10.28 8.77
C ASN A 206 11.85 9.38 9.71
N PHE A 207 11.16 8.57 10.52
CA PHE A 207 11.79 7.63 11.44
C PHE A 207 12.55 6.51 10.71
N ASN A 208 12.15 6.16 9.49
CA ASN A 208 12.88 5.20 8.66
C ASN A 208 14.29 5.73 8.34
N GLY A 209 14.38 6.98 7.88
CA GLY A 209 15.65 7.68 7.62
C GLY A 209 16.54 7.79 8.86
N VAL A 210 15.95 8.08 10.04
CA VAL A 210 16.67 8.06 11.32
C VAL A 210 17.32 6.70 11.55
N LEU A 211 16.52 5.63 11.45
CA LEU A 211 17.00 4.27 11.71
C LEU A 211 18.02 3.79 10.68
N GLN A 212 17.91 4.19 9.41
CA GLN A 212 18.92 3.89 8.38
C GLN A 212 20.31 4.41 8.78
N VAL A 213 20.37 5.65 9.28
CA VAL A 213 21.63 6.28 9.73
C VAL A 213 22.11 5.67 11.05
N CYS A 214 21.23 5.44 12.03
CA CYS A 214 21.61 4.79 13.29
C CYS A 214 22.14 3.36 13.08
N ALA A 215 21.54 2.61 12.15
CA ALA A 215 22.04 1.30 11.73
C ALA A 215 23.44 1.38 11.13
N ALA A 216 23.76 2.46 10.39
CA ALA A 216 25.09 2.67 9.85
C ALA A 216 26.13 2.96 10.95
N PHE A 217 25.77 3.75 11.97
CA PHE A 217 26.68 4.05 13.09
C PHE A 217 26.96 2.84 13.99
N THR A 218 25.98 1.97 14.16
CA THR A 218 26.10 0.71 14.92
C THR A 218 26.69 -0.43 14.10
N ASN A 219 26.78 -0.29 12.77
CA ASN A 219 27.49 -1.23 11.91
C ASN A 219 28.93 -1.44 12.41
N SER A 220 29.37 -2.70 12.48
CA SER A 220 30.69 -3.08 12.99
C SER A 220 31.85 -2.33 12.32
N SER A 221 31.69 -1.94 11.05
CA SER A 221 32.71 -1.20 10.31
C SER A 221 32.89 0.24 10.72
N VAL A 222 31.83 0.87 11.23
CA VAL A 222 31.87 2.23 11.75
C VAL A 222 32.10 2.21 13.27
N PHE A 223 31.39 1.36 14.00
CA PHE A 223 31.45 1.26 15.47
C PHE A 223 32.86 0.97 16.02
N ARG A 224 33.67 0.22 15.26
CA ARG A 224 35.06 -0.12 15.65
C ARG A 224 36.04 1.05 15.54
N LEU A 225 35.67 2.18 14.92
CA LEU A 225 36.56 3.32 14.66
C LEU A 225 36.81 4.16 15.92
N LYS A 226 37.30 3.56 17.02
CA LYS A 226 37.39 4.18 18.35
C LYS A 226 38.09 5.55 18.35
N LYS A 227 39.27 5.66 17.69
CA LYS A 227 40.01 6.93 17.56
C LYS A 227 39.20 8.04 16.87
N THR A 228 38.34 7.68 15.92
CA THR A 228 37.47 8.65 15.24
C THR A 228 36.37 9.09 16.19
N TRP A 229 35.66 8.13 16.80
CA TRP A 229 34.59 8.40 17.76
C TRP A 229 35.05 9.22 18.96
N GLU A 230 36.24 9.01 19.48
CA GLU A 230 36.81 9.83 20.57
C GLU A 230 36.82 11.32 20.22
N LYS A 231 37.10 11.65 18.95
CA LYS A 231 37.23 13.03 18.46
C LYS A 231 35.94 13.65 17.92
N VAL A 232 34.89 12.86 17.69
CA VAL A 232 33.55 13.40 17.36
C VAL A 232 33.07 14.30 18.50
N SER A 233 32.48 15.45 18.15
CA SER A 233 32.06 16.45 19.13
C SER A 233 31.09 15.88 20.18
N LYS A 234 31.13 16.43 21.39
CA LYS A 234 30.20 16.03 22.47
C LYS A 234 28.74 16.26 22.07
N THR A 235 28.46 17.38 21.42
CA THR A 235 27.13 17.72 20.91
C THR A 235 26.62 16.68 19.93
N THR A 236 27.44 16.27 18.95
CA THR A 236 27.05 15.23 17.99
C THR A 236 26.80 13.90 18.68
N LYS A 237 27.63 13.50 19.66
CA LYS A 237 27.40 12.27 20.43
C LYS A 237 26.06 12.29 21.15
N GLN A 238 25.73 13.41 21.81
CA GLN A 238 24.43 13.59 22.47
C GLN A 238 23.27 13.54 21.48
N THR A 239 23.43 14.13 20.28
CA THR A 239 22.44 13.99 19.21
C THR A 239 22.25 12.52 18.84
N ILE A 240 23.32 11.77 18.62
CA ILE A 240 23.25 10.33 18.27
C ILE A 240 22.61 9.51 19.40
N GLU A 241 22.91 9.80 20.66
CA GLU A 241 22.31 9.12 21.82
C GLU A 241 20.81 9.40 21.98
N LYS A 242 20.33 10.53 21.48
CA LYS A 242 18.91 10.93 21.52
C LYS A 242 18.08 10.27 20.39
N LEU A 243 18.71 9.94 19.27
CA LEU A 243 18.07 9.35 18.08
C LEU A 243 17.71 7.88 18.31
#